data_AF-A0A538QRR9-F1
#
_entry.id   AF-A0A538QRR9-F1
#
_cell.length_a   1.000
_cell.length_b   1.000
_cell.length_c   1.000
_cell.angle_alpha   90.00
_cell.angle_beta   90.00
_cell.angle_gamma   90.00
#
_symmetry.space_group_name_H-M   'P 1'
#
loop_
_entity.id
_entity.type
_entity.pdbx_description
1 polymer ?
#
loop_
_entity_poly.entity_id
_entity_poly.type
_entity_poly.pdbx_seq_one_letter_code
_entity_poly.pdbx_strand_id
1 'polypeptide(L)'
;MLVIVYYGNGAAFLVDVNVCALDPVVAITASASSLFIGWVVYDGLWRTVGERNPRAATVASVAMLFGAIYGFTQMFSGRAAYIQTGVLIGTIMTGNVWLCILPSQRSLIAATEAGRPQDPVLSLRAKQRSIHNNYLTFPLLFMMLSNHFPSAYGHHLSWLVLICVMIGGAGVRYFMNIRYRGEGRQMLAIAWLTPAAMMAAIAVGGLVLITRVSAAPDVDVTYPVGFARAQEIIVKRCVPCHSTHPTDPVFPAPPNNVVFEAPDQIKLMVPRIRERAIESKTMPFLNRTQITALERAELGKWIADGARLQ
;
A
#
# COMPACT_ATOMS: atom_id res chain seq x y z
N MET A 1 2.58 15.37 -0.43
CA MET A 1 1.97 14.35 -1.31
C MET A 1 0.51 14.07 -0.95
N LEU A 2 0.20 13.63 0.28
CA LEU A 2 -1.19 13.35 0.71
C LEU A 2 -2.15 14.53 0.45
N VAL A 3 -1.80 15.74 0.92
CA VAL A 3 -2.61 16.94 0.74
C VAL A 3 -2.83 17.28 -0.75
N ILE A 4 -1.76 17.27 -1.54
CA ILE A 4 -1.82 17.71 -2.94
C ILE A 4 -2.59 16.70 -3.82
N VAL A 5 -2.32 15.40 -3.65
CA VAL A 5 -2.84 14.35 -4.56
C VAL A 5 -4.14 13.71 -4.06
N TYR A 6 -4.29 13.55 -2.74
CA TYR A 6 -5.42 12.81 -2.16
C TYR A 6 -6.46 13.72 -1.51
N TYR A 7 -6.10 14.95 -1.09
CA TYR A 7 -7.09 15.93 -0.60
C TYR A 7 -7.46 16.95 -1.66
N GLY A 8 -6.51 17.29 -2.54
CA GLY A 8 -6.76 18.08 -3.76
C GLY A 8 -7.78 17.42 -4.68
N ASN A 9 -8.39 18.22 -5.56
CA ASN A 9 -9.42 17.79 -6.52
C ASN A 9 -10.60 17.04 -5.88
N GLY A 10 -11.06 17.50 -4.71
CA GLY A 10 -12.26 16.96 -4.06
C GLY A 10 -12.12 15.50 -3.60
N ALA A 11 -10.93 15.11 -3.12
CA ALA A 11 -10.65 13.74 -2.67
C ALA A 11 -10.79 12.65 -3.75
N ALA A 12 -10.67 13.02 -5.04
CA ALA A 12 -10.88 12.12 -6.17
C ALA A 12 -9.98 10.89 -6.19
N PHE A 13 -8.82 10.92 -5.52
CA PHE A 13 -7.94 9.74 -5.40
C PHE A 13 -8.16 8.96 -4.10
N LEU A 14 -8.86 9.54 -3.12
CA LEU A 14 -9.07 9.00 -1.78
C LEU A 14 -10.34 8.15 -1.68
N VAL A 15 -11.45 8.62 -2.26
CA VAL A 15 -12.77 8.00 -2.14
C VAL A 15 -13.07 7.09 -3.33
N ASP A 16 -13.50 5.86 -3.06
CA ASP A 16 -14.08 4.94 -4.05
C ASP A 16 -15.48 4.56 -3.61
N VAL A 17 -16.49 4.94 -4.41
CA VAL A 17 -17.91 4.69 -4.13
C VAL A 17 -18.21 3.19 -4.07
N ASN A 18 -17.43 2.35 -4.76
CA ASN A 18 -17.59 0.89 -4.73
C ASN A 18 -17.07 0.28 -3.42
N VAL A 19 -16.26 1.02 -2.65
CA VAL A 19 -15.75 0.59 -1.34
C VAL A 19 -16.62 1.20 -0.24
N CYS A 20 -16.66 2.53 -0.18
CA CYS A 20 -17.46 3.28 0.79
C CYS A 20 -17.82 4.64 0.20
N ALA A 21 -19.12 4.90 0.08
CA ALA A 21 -19.64 6.17 -0.42
C ALA A 21 -19.50 7.27 0.66
N LEU A 22 -18.31 7.84 0.76
CA LEU A 22 -18.01 8.94 1.68
C LEU A 22 -18.09 10.30 0.98
N ASP A 23 -18.61 11.28 1.69
CA ASP A 23 -18.43 12.68 1.32
C ASP A 23 -16.92 13.04 1.35
N PRO A 24 -16.40 13.83 0.38
CA PRO A 24 -15.00 14.22 0.34
C PRO A 24 -14.48 14.86 1.63
N VAL A 25 -15.27 15.70 2.30
CA VAL A 25 -14.87 16.36 3.56
C VAL A 25 -14.73 15.33 4.67
N VAL A 26 -15.67 14.39 4.75
CA VAL A 26 -15.63 13.28 5.72
C VAL A 26 -14.39 12.41 5.46
N ALA A 27 -14.12 12.05 4.21
CA ALA A 27 -12.98 11.22 3.86
C ALA A 27 -11.64 11.90 4.19
N ILE A 28 -11.49 13.19 3.85
CA ILE A 28 -10.29 13.98 4.18
C ILE A 28 -10.12 14.09 5.69
N THR A 29 -11.19 14.41 6.41
CA THR A 29 -11.15 14.57 7.87
C THR A 29 -10.82 13.24 8.56
N ALA A 30 -11.41 12.13 8.11
CA ALA A 30 -11.11 10.80 8.62
C ALA A 30 -9.66 10.42 8.35
N SER A 31 -9.15 10.68 7.14
CA SER A 31 -7.75 10.46 6.78
C SER A 31 -6.83 11.27 7.68
N ALA A 32 -7.03 12.58 7.81
CA ALA A 32 -6.17 13.45 8.61
C ALA A 32 -6.22 13.07 10.11
N SER A 33 -7.42 12.86 10.64
CA SER A 33 -7.63 12.50 12.05
C SER A 33 -7.02 11.14 12.38
N SER A 34 -7.08 10.16 11.46
CA SER A 34 -6.48 8.84 11.67
C SER A 34 -4.96 8.90 11.89
N LEU A 35 -4.26 9.86 11.27
CA LEU A 35 -2.81 10.05 11.47
C LEU A 35 -2.51 10.57 12.86
N PHE A 36 -3.26 11.59 13.30
CA PHE A 36 -3.11 12.16 14.63
C PHE A 36 -3.49 11.17 15.72
N ILE A 37 -4.67 10.55 15.61
CA ILE A 37 -5.17 9.54 16.56
C ILE A 37 -4.23 8.35 16.61
N GLY A 38 -3.81 7.82 15.46
CA GLY A 38 -2.90 6.68 15.40
C GLY A 38 -1.55 6.97 16.07
N TRP A 39 -1.02 8.18 15.91
CA TRP A 39 0.18 8.61 16.62
C TRP A 39 -0.05 8.73 18.13
N VAL A 40 -1.13 9.38 18.58
CA VAL A 40 -1.45 9.55 20.01
C VAL A 40 -1.66 8.20 20.69
N VAL A 41 -2.44 7.31 20.09
CA VAL A 41 -2.70 5.96 20.62
C VAL A 41 -1.40 5.17 20.73
N TYR A 42 -0.57 5.20 19.69
CA TYR A 42 0.74 4.54 19.69
C TYR A 42 1.68 5.12 20.77
N ASP A 43 1.82 6.44 20.85
CA ASP A 43 2.74 7.06 21.81
C ASP A 43 2.26 6.80 23.24
N GLY A 44 0.96 6.99 23.50
CA GLY A 44 0.32 6.71 24.78
C GLY A 44 0.47 5.26 25.23
N LEU A 45 0.26 4.30 24.31
CA LEU A 45 0.42 2.86 24.59
C LEU A 45 1.83 2.53 25.10
N TRP A 46 2.84 3.10 24.47
CA TRP A 46 4.24 2.82 24.81
C TRP A 46 4.75 3.60 26.02
N ARG A 47 4.16 4.77 26.33
CA ARG A 47 4.42 5.50 27.58
C ARG A 47 3.76 4.87 28.80
N THR A 48 2.70 4.08 28.60
CA THR A 48 1.91 3.50 29.71
C THR A 48 2.16 2.01 29.85
N VAL A 49 1.62 1.21 28.93
CA VAL A 49 1.73 -0.25 28.94
C VAL A 49 3.15 -0.68 28.56
N GLY A 50 3.79 0.03 27.62
CA GLY A 50 5.12 -0.30 27.11
C GLY A 50 6.23 -0.31 28.17
N GLU A 51 6.09 0.49 29.23
CA GLU A 51 7.07 0.53 30.32
C GLU A 51 6.96 -0.68 31.26
N ARG A 52 5.73 -1.18 31.46
CA ARG A 52 5.46 -2.31 32.36
C ARG A 52 5.54 -3.65 31.64
N ASN A 53 5.02 -3.70 30.42
CA ASN A 53 4.94 -4.92 29.61
C ASN A 53 5.16 -4.59 28.12
N PRO A 54 6.43 -4.52 27.68
CA PRO A 54 6.78 -4.25 26.29
C PRO A 54 6.18 -5.25 25.30
N ARG A 55 5.97 -6.52 25.71
CA ARG A 55 5.37 -7.55 24.84
C ARG A 55 3.90 -7.24 24.56
N ALA A 56 3.14 -6.90 25.60
CA ALA A 56 1.74 -6.50 25.44
C ALA A 56 1.61 -5.24 24.57
N ALA A 57 2.45 -4.23 24.78
CA ALA A 57 2.47 -3.02 23.95
C ALA A 57 2.85 -3.31 22.49
N THR A 58 3.75 -4.27 22.23
CA THR A 58 4.10 -4.71 20.88
C THR A 58 2.90 -5.36 20.19
N VAL A 59 2.26 -6.33 20.84
CA VAL A 59 1.08 -7.02 20.29
C VAL A 59 -0.05 -6.02 20.02
N ALA A 60 -0.32 -5.11 20.96
CA ALA A 60 -1.33 -4.06 20.79
C ALA A 60 -0.98 -3.09 19.65
N SER A 61 0.30 -2.72 19.47
CA SER A 61 0.73 -1.87 18.36
C SER A 61 0.55 -2.56 17.00
N VAL A 62 0.86 -3.86 16.92
CA VAL A 62 0.66 -4.66 15.70
C VAL A 62 -0.82 -4.81 15.39
N ALA A 63 -1.64 -5.11 16.40
CA ALA A 63 -3.09 -5.19 16.26
C ALA A 63 -3.70 -3.85 15.81
N MET A 64 -3.25 -2.72 16.38
CA MET A 64 -3.62 -1.38 15.94
C MET A 64 -3.28 -1.15 14.46
N LEU A 65 -2.08 -1.54 14.03
CA LEU A 65 -1.64 -1.37 12.65
C LEU A 65 -2.44 -2.24 11.67
N PHE A 66 -2.72 -3.50 12.03
CA PHE A 66 -3.55 -4.39 11.21
C PHE A 66 -5.01 -3.93 11.16
N GLY A 67 -5.54 -3.45 12.28
CA GLY A 67 -6.85 -2.80 12.34
C GLY A 67 -6.92 -1.55 11.47
N ALA A 68 -5.86 -0.72 11.47
CA ALA A 68 -5.78 0.45 10.59
C ALA A 68 -5.71 0.05 9.11
N ILE A 69 -4.91 -0.96 8.75
CA ILE A 69 -4.84 -1.51 7.39
C ILE A 69 -6.23 -1.96 6.93
N TYR A 70 -6.90 -2.78 7.73
CA TYR A 70 -8.25 -3.25 7.41
C TYR A 70 -9.22 -2.07 7.29
N GLY A 71 -9.30 -1.21 8.31
CA GLY A 71 -10.18 -0.05 8.31
C GLY A 71 -9.96 0.89 7.11
N PHE A 72 -8.72 1.17 6.74
CA PHE A 72 -8.41 1.98 5.56
C PHE A 72 -8.85 1.32 4.26
N THR A 73 -8.67 0.00 4.11
CA THR A 73 -9.16 -0.73 2.92
C THR A 73 -10.68 -0.83 2.83
N GLN A 74 -11.39 -0.68 3.96
CA GLN A 74 -12.86 -0.63 3.97
C GLN A 74 -13.41 0.78 3.77
N MET A 75 -12.57 1.81 3.88
CA MET A 75 -13.01 3.21 3.92
C MET A 75 -12.51 4.02 2.71
N PHE A 76 -11.32 3.70 2.20
CA PHE A 76 -10.66 4.43 1.12
C PHE A 76 -10.45 3.54 -0.09
N SER A 77 -10.16 4.14 -1.24
CA SER A 77 -9.72 3.39 -2.43
C SER A 77 -8.51 2.53 -2.09
N GLY A 78 -8.37 1.34 -2.71
CA GLY A 78 -7.26 0.42 -2.38
C GLY A 78 -5.88 1.11 -2.48
N ARG A 79 -5.69 1.93 -3.52
CA ARG A 79 -4.49 2.75 -3.70
C ARG A 79 -4.28 3.73 -2.55
N ALA A 80 -5.33 4.46 -2.15
CA ALA A 80 -5.26 5.40 -1.05
C ALA A 80 -5.04 4.72 0.29
N ALA A 81 -5.66 3.57 0.55
CA ALA A 81 -5.51 2.80 1.77
C ALA A 81 -4.04 2.38 2.01
N TYR A 82 -3.36 1.96 0.95
CA TYR A 82 -1.94 1.61 1.00
C TYR A 82 -1.09 2.85 1.33
N ILE A 83 -1.29 3.94 0.61
CA ILE A 83 -0.54 5.18 0.86
C ILE A 83 -0.83 5.73 2.25
N GLN A 84 -2.08 5.72 2.71
CA GLN A 84 -2.49 6.15 4.04
C GLN A 84 -1.81 5.32 5.13
N THR A 85 -1.74 4.00 4.97
CA THR A 85 -1.00 3.12 5.90
C THR A 85 0.47 3.52 5.96
N GLY A 86 1.10 3.76 4.81
CA GLY A 86 2.49 4.24 4.74
C GLY A 86 2.66 5.60 5.45
N VAL A 87 1.73 6.54 5.23
CA VAL A 87 1.78 7.86 5.87
C VAL A 87 1.55 7.75 7.38
N LEU A 88 0.69 6.86 7.86
CA LEU A 88 0.51 6.58 9.29
C LEU A 88 1.83 6.07 9.91
N ILE A 89 2.46 5.08 9.30
CA ILE A 89 3.76 4.56 9.74
C ILE A 89 4.81 5.68 9.73
N GLY A 90 4.89 6.45 8.65
CA GLY A 90 5.80 7.58 8.53
C GLY A 90 5.57 8.67 9.59
N THR A 91 4.31 8.93 9.94
CA THR A 91 3.93 9.87 11.02
C THR A 91 4.43 9.36 12.37
N ILE A 92 4.21 8.08 12.68
CA ILE A 92 4.71 7.45 13.90
C ILE A 92 6.24 7.49 13.95
N MET A 93 6.92 7.15 12.85
CA MET A 93 8.38 7.15 12.78
C MET A 93 8.98 8.55 12.97
N THR A 94 8.36 9.55 12.35
CA THR A 94 8.74 10.96 12.49
C THR A 94 8.54 11.46 13.92
N GLY A 95 7.40 11.14 14.55
CA GLY A 95 7.14 11.45 15.95
C GLY A 95 8.14 10.80 16.90
N ASN A 96 8.50 9.53 16.66
CA ASN A 96 9.55 8.83 17.40
C ASN A 96 10.90 9.57 17.35
N VAL A 97 11.26 10.11 16.18
CA VAL A 97 12.52 10.85 16.02
C VAL A 97 12.48 12.17 16.78
N TRP A 98 11.47 13.00 16.53
CA TRP A 98 11.44 14.35 17.10
C TRP A 98 11.19 14.38 18.60
N LEU A 99 10.40 13.46 19.13
CA LEU A 99 9.90 13.54 20.51
C LEU A 99 10.62 12.60 21.48
N CYS A 100 11.30 11.55 20.98
CA CYS A 100 12.01 10.59 21.83
C CYS A 100 13.51 10.53 21.50
N ILE A 101 13.87 10.30 20.23
CA ILE A 101 15.26 10.03 19.85
C ILE A 101 16.13 11.29 19.91
N LEU A 102 15.70 12.37 19.25
CA LEU A 102 16.50 13.61 19.17
C LEU A 102 16.70 14.28 20.55
N PRO A 103 15.69 14.37 21.43
CA PRO A 103 15.89 14.89 22.79
C PRO A 103 16.87 14.03 23.60
N SER A 104 16.78 12.70 23.50
CA SER A 104 17.73 11.79 24.17
C SER A 104 19.15 11.97 23.66
N GLN A 105 19.35 12.10 22.34
CA GLN A 105 20.67 12.37 21.75
C GLN A 105 21.25 13.69 22.23
N ARG A 106 20.46 14.77 22.27
CA ARG A 106 20.89 16.08 22.80
C ARG A 106 21.30 15.98 24.27
N SER A 107 20.51 15.29 25.08
CA SER A 107 20.82 15.08 26.50
C SER A 107 22.11 14.26 26.70
N LEU A 108 22.36 13.26 25.85
CA LEU A 108 23.57 12.43 25.91
C LEU A 108 24.82 13.24 25.59
N ILE A 109 24.77 14.10 24.56
CA ILE A 109 25.87 15.00 24.19
C ILE A 109 26.16 15.96 25.36
N ALA A 110 25.13 16.64 25.86
CA ALA A 110 25.28 17.61 26.95
C ALA A 110 25.81 17.00 28.27
N ALA A 111 25.40 15.77 28.61
CA ALA A 111 25.92 15.06 29.79
C ALA A 111 27.41 14.72 29.63
N THR A 112 27.80 14.29 28.43
CA THR A 112 29.19 13.93 28.10
C THR A 112 30.10 15.16 28.12
N GLU A 113 29.67 16.28 27.52
CA GLU A 113 30.39 17.56 27.56
C GLU A 113 30.56 18.09 28.99
N ALA A 114 29.56 17.89 29.85
CA ALA A 114 29.57 18.32 31.24
C ALA A 114 30.25 17.33 32.20
N GLY A 115 30.77 16.19 31.72
CA GLY A 115 31.35 15.14 32.58
C GLY A 115 30.36 14.51 33.58
N ARG A 116 29.06 14.58 33.30
CA ARG A 116 27.99 14.05 34.16
C ARG A 116 27.55 12.64 33.72
N PRO A 117 27.04 11.81 34.64
CA PRO A 117 26.49 10.51 34.28
C PRO A 117 25.28 10.66 33.34
N GLN A 118 25.16 9.75 32.39
CA GLN A 118 24.07 9.71 31.41
C GLN A 118 22.82 9.08 32.01
N ASP A 119 21.64 9.61 31.66
CA ASP A 119 20.37 8.99 32.05
C ASP A 119 20.09 7.73 31.19
N PRO A 120 20.10 6.52 31.79
CA PRO A 120 19.86 5.28 31.08
C PRO A 120 18.40 5.15 30.61
N VAL A 121 17.45 5.76 31.31
CA VAL A 121 16.01 5.62 31.01
C VAL A 121 15.68 6.30 29.68
N LEU A 122 16.16 7.53 29.49
CA LEU A 122 15.98 8.26 28.22
C LEU A 122 16.61 7.51 27.04
N SER A 123 17.81 6.98 27.25
CA SER A 123 18.56 6.25 26.23
C SER A 123 17.88 4.94 25.83
N LEU A 124 17.32 4.21 26.80
CA LEU A 124 16.58 2.97 26.55
C LEU A 124 15.26 3.23 25.81
N ARG A 125 14.50 4.27 26.20
CA ARG A 125 13.27 4.68 25.49
C ARG A 125 13.59 5.08 24.05
N ALA A 126 14.62 5.90 23.83
CA ALA A 126 15.06 6.30 22.49
C ALA A 126 15.50 5.10 21.64
N LYS A 127 16.26 4.17 22.22
CA LYS A 127 16.66 2.92 21.56
C LYS A 127 15.45 2.09 21.14
N GLN A 128 14.45 1.95 22.01
CA GLN A 128 13.23 1.22 21.70
C GLN A 128 12.48 1.84 20.51
N ARG A 129 12.29 3.17 20.49
CA ARG A 129 11.67 3.87 19.35
C ARG A 129 12.48 3.72 18.05
N SER A 130 13.81 3.77 18.15
CA SER A 130 14.71 3.54 17.01
C SER A 130 14.57 2.12 16.45
N ILE A 131 14.43 1.11 17.32
CA ILE A 131 14.16 -0.27 16.91
C ILE A 131 12.83 -0.37 16.16
N HIS A 132 11.76 0.28 16.64
CA HIS A 132 10.48 0.29 15.92
C HIS A 132 10.60 0.87 14.51
N ASN A 133 11.24 2.04 14.39
CA ASN A 133 11.50 2.69 13.10
C ASN A 133 12.32 1.79 12.17
N ASN A 134 13.31 1.10 12.72
CA ASN A 134 14.15 0.19 11.97
C ASN A 134 13.33 -0.94 11.33
N TYR A 135 12.48 -1.64 12.10
CA TYR A 135 11.61 -2.71 11.59
C TYR A 135 10.58 -2.24 10.56
N LEU A 136 10.08 -1.02 10.72
CA LEU A 136 9.05 -0.44 9.84
C LEU A 136 9.60 0.14 8.54
N THR A 137 10.92 0.14 8.35
CA THR A 137 11.57 0.76 7.17
C THR A 137 11.18 0.06 5.86
N PHE A 138 11.35 -1.27 5.74
CA PHE A 138 10.98 -1.98 4.52
C PHE A 138 9.48 -1.95 4.23
N PRO A 139 8.61 -2.19 5.22
CA PRO A 139 7.17 -2.01 5.00
C PRO A 139 6.82 -0.61 4.50
N LEU A 140 7.35 0.45 5.12
CA LEU A 140 7.11 1.83 4.69
C LEU A 140 7.55 2.09 3.24
N LEU A 141 8.75 1.63 2.87
CA LEU A 141 9.27 1.78 1.51
C LEU A 141 8.36 1.09 0.50
N PHE A 142 7.88 -0.13 0.80
CA PHE A 142 6.91 -0.80 -0.05
C PHE A 142 5.62 0.01 -0.20
N MET A 143 5.10 0.60 0.89
CA MET A 143 3.88 1.43 0.80
C MET A 143 4.05 2.61 -0.15
N MET A 144 5.22 3.25 -0.12
CA MET A 144 5.52 4.36 -1.04
C MET A 144 5.63 3.89 -2.51
N LEU A 145 6.19 2.70 -2.73
CA LEU A 145 6.35 2.10 -4.06
C LEU A 145 5.10 1.36 -4.57
N SER A 146 4.13 1.10 -3.70
CA SER A 146 2.94 0.28 -4.02
C SER A 146 2.12 0.80 -5.20
N ASN A 147 2.19 2.11 -5.49
CA ASN A 147 1.57 2.71 -6.66
C ASN A 147 2.03 2.09 -8.00
N HIS A 148 3.23 1.50 -8.03
CA HIS A 148 3.79 0.80 -9.18
C HIS A 148 3.32 -0.65 -9.31
N PHE A 149 2.60 -1.18 -8.32
CA PHE A 149 2.14 -2.57 -8.27
C PHE A 149 0.62 -2.63 -8.09
N PRO A 150 -0.17 -2.30 -9.13
CA PRO A 150 -1.62 -2.23 -8.96
C PRO A 150 -2.33 -3.52 -8.61
N SER A 151 -1.76 -4.65 -9.01
CA SER A 151 -2.22 -5.97 -8.59
C SER A 151 -2.24 -6.12 -7.07
N ALA A 152 -1.35 -5.44 -6.34
CA ALA A 152 -1.31 -5.51 -4.89
C ALA A 152 -2.54 -4.86 -4.23
N TYR A 153 -2.91 -3.65 -4.68
CA TYR A 153 -4.01 -2.89 -4.07
C TYR A 153 -5.37 -3.09 -4.75
N GLY A 154 -5.41 -3.61 -5.98
CA GLY A 154 -6.63 -3.94 -6.72
C GLY A 154 -7.24 -5.29 -6.36
N HIS A 155 -6.50 -6.13 -5.61
CA HIS A 155 -6.98 -7.43 -5.19
C HIS A 155 -8.08 -7.31 -4.12
N HIS A 156 -9.10 -8.19 -4.15
CA HIS A 156 -10.18 -8.21 -3.15
C HIS A 156 -9.67 -8.48 -1.72
N LEU A 157 -8.56 -9.23 -1.60
CA LEU A 157 -7.81 -9.44 -0.34
C LEU A 157 -6.63 -8.47 -0.17
N SER A 158 -6.69 -7.26 -0.72
CA SER A 158 -5.59 -6.27 -0.64
C SER A 158 -5.14 -6.00 0.80
N TRP A 159 -6.06 -5.95 1.77
CA TRP A 159 -5.72 -5.81 3.18
C TRP A 159 -4.82 -6.95 3.69
N LEU A 160 -5.06 -8.19 3.25
CA LEU A 160 -4.25 -9.35 3.62
C LEU A 160 -2.90 -9.34 2.92
N VAL A 161 -2.86 -8.98 1.63
CA VAL A 161 -1.61 -8.76 0.88
C VAL A 161 -0.74 -7.76 1.63
N LEU A 162 -1.33 -6.65 2.06
CA LEU A 162 -0.64 -5.62 2.81
C LEU A 162 -0.09 -6.16 4.15
N ILE A 163 -0.89 -6.90 4.93
CA ILE A 163 -0.42 -7.56 6.16
C ILE A 163 0.76 -8.50 5.89
N CYS A 164 0.68 -9.34 4.84
CA CYS A 164 1.77 -10.23 4.46
C CYS A 164 3.06 -9.46 4.12
N VAL A 165 2.95 -8.34 3.41
CA VAL A 165 4.10 -7.48 3.10
C VAL A 165 4.66 -6.80 4.35
N MET A 166 3.81 -6.35 5.28
CA MET A 166 4.23 -5.79 6.56
C MET A 166 5.05 -6.80 7.37
N ILE A 167 4.54 -8.03 7.48
CA ILE A 167 5.20 -9.14 8.19
C ILE A 167 6.51 -9.52 7.49
N GLY A 168 6.48 -9.67 6.16
CA GLY A 168 7.66 -10.00 5.36
C GLY A 168 8.76 -8.94 5.46
N GLY A 169 8.41 -7.65 5.31
CA GLY A 169 9.35 -6.54 5.41
C GLY A 169 9.99 -6.42 6.80
N ALA A 170 9.19 -6.55 7.86
CA ALA A 170 9.71 -6.59 9.23
C ALA A 170 10.62 -7.83 9.46
N GLY A 171 10.25 -8.98 8.89
CA GLY A 171 11.05 -10.22 8.93
C GLY A 171 12.39 -10.08 8.21
N VAL A 172 12.44 -9.42 7.04
CA VAL A 172 13.70 -9.12 6.34
C VAL A 172 14.57 -8.20 7.20
N ARG A 173 13.98 -7.21 7.87
CA ARG A 173 14.76 -6.36 8.78
C ARG A 173 15.28 -7.12 10.00
N TYR A 174 14.45 -8.00 10.57
CA TYR A 174 14.83 -8.89 11.66
C TYR A 174 16.08 -9.69 11.30
N PHE A 175 16.04 -10.32 10.12
CA PHE A 175 17.14 -11.05 9.55
C PHE A 175 18.42 -10.21 9.45
N MET A 176 18.33 -9.01 8.86
CA MET A 176 19.51 -8.14 8.71
C MET A 176 20.10 -7.78 10.08
N ASN A 177 19.24 -7.47 11.06
CA ASN A 177 19.69 -7.11 12.40
C ASN A 177 20.42 -8.25 13.12
N ILE A 178 19.99 -9.50 12.94
CA ILE A 178 20.68 -10.68 13.50
C ILE A 178 22.01 -10.93 12.77
N ARG A 179 21.98 -10.93 11.44
CA ARG A 179 23.17 -11.21 10.61
C ARG A 179 24.33 -10.26 10.90
N TYR A 180 24.04 -8.99 11.17
CA TYR A 180 25.06 -7.96 11.40
C TYR A 180 25.37 -7.68 12.88
N ARG A 181 24.80 -8.43 13.84
CA ARG A 181 25.19 -8.38 15.26
C ARG A 181 26.38 -9.31 15.53
N GLY A 182 27.29 -8.89 16.42
CA GLY A 182 28.61 -9.49 16.68
C GLY A 182 28.73 -11.02 16.56
N GLU A 183 27.91 -11.78 17.28
CA GLU A 183 27.89 -13.26 17.27
C GLU A 183 27.19 -13.87 16.03
N GLY A 184 26.30 -13.13 15.36
CA GLY A 184 25.61 -13.56 14.14
C GLY A 184 26.53 -13.72 12.92
N ARG A 185 27.73 -13.12 12.98
CA ARG A 185 28.81 -13.31 11.99
C ARG A 185 29.50 -14.68 12.14
N GLN A 186 29.41 -15.29 13.32
CA GLN A 186 29.98 -16.60 13.67
C GLN A 186 28.92 -17.71 13.84
N MET A 187 27.64 -17.36 14.03
CA MET A 187 26.54 -18.32 13.99
C MET A 187 26.50 -19.02 12.63
N LEU A 188 26.46 -20.36 12.65
CA LEU A 188 26.19 -21.19 11.47
C LEU A 188 25.02 -20.58 10.70
N ALA A 189 25.17 -20.47 9.37
CA ALA A 189 24.19 -19.82 8.50
C ALA A 189 22.75 -20.28 8.76
N ILE A 190 22.59 -21.54 9.17
CA ILE A 190 21.33 -22.19 9.55
C ILE A 190 20.55 -21.45 10.65
N ALA A 191 21.20 -20.90 11.68
CA ALA A 191 20.52 -20.29 12.83
C ALA A 191 19.76 -18.98 12.50
N TRP A 192 20.19 -18.27 11.45
CA TRP A 192 19.50 -17.06 10.96
C TRP A 192 18.79 -17.27 9.62
N LEU A 193 19.25 -18.22 8.78
CA LEU A 193 18.56 -18.58 7.53
C LEU A 193 17.21 -19.22 7.79
N THR A 194 17.06 -20.05 8.83
CA THR A 194 15.79 -20.77 9.08
C THR A 194 14.60 -19.86 9.40
N PRO A 195 14.63 -18.96 10.39
CA PRO A 195 13.49 -18.07 10.67
C PRO A 195 13.26 -17.04 9.55
N ALA A 196 14.32 -16.56 8.88
CA ALA A 196 14.19 -15.62 7.78
C ALA A 196 13.62 -16.27 6.51
N ALA A 197 14.08 -17.47 6.17
CA ALA A 197 13.53 -18.25 5.07
C ALA A 197 12.09 -18.66 5.37
N MET A 198 11.74 -18.97 6.62
CA MET A 198 10.37 -19.25 7.02
C MET A 198 9.47 -18.02 6.87
N MET A 199 9.90 -16.84 7.33
CA MET A 199 9.14 -15.59 7.17
C MET A 199 9.03 -15.16 5.71
N ALA A 200 10.11 -15.30 4.93
CA ALA A 200 10.09 -15.05 3.50
C ALA A 200 9.20 -16.08 2.78
N ALA A 201 9.22 -17.35 3.15
CA ALA A 201 8.36 -18.39 2.59
C ALA A 201 6.88 -18.19 2.97
N ILE A 202 6.57 -17.70 4.17
CA ILE A 202 5.20 -17.32 4.56
C ILE A 202 4.75 -16.09 3.77
N ALA A 203 5.60 -15.08 3.61
CA ALA A 203 5.27 -13.88 2.85
C ALA A 203 5.10 -14.17 1.35
N VAL A 204 6.04 -14.92 0.75
CA VAL A 204 6.01 -15.32 -0.66
C VAL A 204 4.92 -16.36 -0.90
N GLY A 205 4.78 -17.36 -0.03
CA GLY A 205 3.74 -18.38 -0.12
C GLY A 205 2.35 -17.79 0.05
N GLY A 206 2.16 -16.86 1.00
CA GLY A 206 0.94 -16.09 1.15
C GLY A 206 0.66 -15.23 -0.07
N LEU A 207 1.66 -14.54 -0.61
CA LEU A 207 1.51 -13.76 -1.84
C LEU A 207 1.16 -14.63 -3.05
N VAL A 208 1.84 -15.75 -3.26
CA VAL A 208 1.59 -16.71 -4.35
C VAL A 208 0.21 -17.36 -4.22
N LEU A 209 -0.21 -17.69 -3.00
CA LEU A 209 -1.55 -18.24 -2.76
C LEU A 209 -2.60 -17.18 -3.11
N ILE A 210 -2.43 -15.95 -2.64
CA ILE A 210 -3.38 -14.86 -2.91
C ILE A 210 -3.42 -14.52 -4.40
N THR A 211 -2.29 -14.49 -5.11
CA THR A 211 -2.27 -14.20 -6.56
C THR A 211 -2.80 -15.35 -7.43
N ARG A 212 -2.94 -16.57 -6.89
CA ARG A 212 -3.60 -17.68 -7.56
C ARG A 212 -5.11 -17.73 -7.31
N VAL A 213 -5.60 -17.03 -6.29
CA VAL A 213 -7.04 -16.86 -6.06
C VAL A 213 -7.53 -15.72 -6.95
N SER A 214 -7.58 -15.99 -8.26
CA SER A 214 -8.31 -15.10 -9.17
C SER A 214 -9.80 -15.24 -8.90
N ALA A 215 -10.48 -14.12 -8.71
CA ALA A 215 -11.95 -14.13 -8.70
C ALA A 215 -12.43 -14.68 -10.05
N ALA A 216 -13.40 -15.59 -10.01
CA ALA A 216 -14.05 -16.05 -11.24
C ALA A 216 -14.63 -14.84 -12.00
N PRO A 217 -14.67 -14.89 -13.35
CA PRO A 217 -15.31 -13.84 -14.12
C PRO A 217 -16.78 -13.70 -13.69
N ASP A 218 -17.21 -12.48 -13.40
CA ASP A 218 -18.55 -12.18 -12.90
C ASP A 218 -19.64 -12.52 -13.95
N VAL A 219 -19.26 -12.52 -15.23
CA VAL A 219 -20.13 -12.80 -16.38
C VAL A 219 -19.37 -13.69 -17.36
N ASP A 220 -20.01 -14.77 -17.81
CA ASP A 220 -19.48 -15.63 -18.87
C ASP A 220 -19.98 -15.17 -20.25
N VAL A 221 -19.07 -15.00 -21.21
CA VAL A 221 -19.36 -14.52 -22.57
C VAL A 221 -19.04 -15.64 -23.55
N THR A 222 -20.11 -16.28 -24.05
CA THR A 222 -20.03 -17.46 -24.92
C THR A 222 -20.01 -17.13 -26.42
N TYR A 223 -20.38 -15.91 -26.79
CA TYR A 223 -20.38 -15.43 -28.17
C TYR A 223 -19.02 -14.83 -28.57
N PRO A 224 -18.66 -14.83 -29.88
CA PRO A 224 -17.44 -14.18 -30.34
C PRO A 224 -17.53 -12.66 -30.16
N VAL A 225 -16.44 -12.05 -29.66
CA VAL A 225 -16.33 -10.60 -29.52
C VAL A 225 -15.27 -10.08 -30.49
N GLY A 226 -15.71 -9.36 -31.51
CA GLY A 226 -14.83 -8.72 -32.51
C GLY A 226 -14.24 -7.38 -32.03
N PHE A 227 -13.27 -6.86 -32.79
CA PHE A 227 -12.60 -5.60 -32.47
C PHE A 227 -13.56 -4.42 -32.35
N ALA A 228 -14.59 -4.34 -33.20
CA ALA A 228 -15.55 -3.23 -33.19
C ALA A 228 -16.20 -3.06 -31.80
N ARG A 229 -16.59 -4.16 -31.16
CA ARG A 229 -17.17 -4.13 -29.81
C ARG A 229 -16.13 -3.76 -28.76
N ALA A 230 -14.94 -4.34 -28.84
CA ALA A 230 -13.85 -3.99 -27.92
C ALA A 230 -13.47 -2.50 -28.02
N GLN A 231 -13.40 -1.96 -29.24
CA GLN A 231 -13.11 -0.55 -29.51
C GLN A 231 -14.21 0.35 -28.95
N GLU A 232 -15.48 0.01 -29.13
CA GLU A 232 -16.60 0.76 -28.55
C GLU A 232 -16.45 0.90 -27.02
N ILE A 233 -16.14 -0.21 -26.35
CA ILE A 233 -15.93 -0.22 -24.90
C ILE A 233 -14.71 0.65 -24.53
N ILE A 234 -13.59 0.51 -25.23
CA ILE A 234 -12.37 1.28 -24.95
C ILE A 234 -12.59 2.78 -25.18
N VAL A 235 -13.27 3.15 -26.26
CA VAL A 235 -13.61 4.55 -26.56
C VAL A 235 -14.50 5.13 -25.47
N LYS A 236 -15.52 4.39 -25.04
CA LYS A 236 -16.45 4.87 -24.01
C LYS A 236 -15.83 4.93 -22.62
N ARG A 237 -14.97 3.96 -22.27
CA ARG A 237 -14.52 3.74 -20.89
C ARG A 237 -13.10 4.20 -20.60
N CYS A 238 -12.23 4.26 -21.60
CA CYS A 238 -10.80 4.54 -21.43
C CYS A 238 -10.36 5.87 -22.07
N VAL A 239 -10.83 6.17 -23.28
CA VAL A 239 -10.44 7.37 -24.05
C VAL A 239 -10.72 8.69 -23.30
N PRO A 240 -11.77 8.86 -22.46
CA PRO A 240 -11.96 10.10 -21.72
C PRO A 240 -10.75 10.56 -20.89
N CYS A 241 -9.93 9.61 -20.41
CA CYS A 241 -8.67 9.89 -19.72
C CYS A 241 -7.43 9.59 -20.57
N HIS A 242 -7.53 8.71 -21.56
CA HIS A 242 -6.41 8.20 -22.37
C HIS A 242 -6.56 8.62 -23.85
N SER A 243 -6.62 9.93 -24.07
CA SER A 243 -6.63 10.59 -25.39
C SER A 243 -5.53 11.67 -25.45
N THR A 244 -5.24 12.15 -26.66
CA THR A 244 -4.37 13.32 -26.85
C THR A 244 -4.97 14.59 -26.25
N HIS A 245 -6.30 14.65 -26.19
CA HIS A 245 -7.09 15.70 -25.53
C HIS A 245 -8.07 15.08 -24.54
N PRO A 246 -7.63 14.77 -23.30
CA PRO A 246 -8.50 14.20 -22.27
C PRO A 246 -9.70 15.10 -21.96
N THR A 247 -10.82 14.47 -21.65
CA THR A 247 -12.08 15.16 -21.29
C THR A 247 -12.44 14.97 -19.82
N ASP A 248 -11.81 14.04 -19.10
CA ASP A 248 -12.00 13.89 -17.66
C ASP A 248 -11.35 15.05 -16.88
N PRO A 249 -12.07 15.69 -15.95
CA PRO A 249 -11.58 16.89 -15.24
C PRO A 249 -10.43 16.61 -14.25
N VAL A 250 -10.18 15.35 -13.89
CA VAL A 250 -9.09 14.95 -12.98
C VAL A 250 -7.80 14.68 -13.75
N PHE A 251 -7.89 14.30 -15.02
CA PHE A 251 -6.75 13.91 -15.85
C PHE A 251 -6.59 14.86 -17.05
N PRO A 252 -5.92 16.02 -16.89
CA PRO A 252 -5.72 16.99 -17.97
C PRO A 252 -4.73 16.52 -19.06
N ALA A 253 -4.02 15.42 -18.82
CA ALA A 253 -3.10 14.78 -19.75
C ALA A 253 -3.21 13.26 -19.63
N PRO A 254 -2.97 12.49 -20.71
CA PRO A 254 -3.10 11.04 -20.69
C PRO A 254 -2.14 10.41 -19.67
N PRO A 255 -2.65 9.67 -18.67
CA PRO A 255 -1.80 9.06 -17.66
C PRO A 255 -0.76 8.12 -18.27
N ASN A 256 0.50 8.30 -17.88
CA ASN A 256 1.67 7.58 -18.42
C ASN A 256 1.84 7.73 -19.95
N ASN A 257 1.30 8.80 -20.54
CA ASN A 257 1.34 9.04 -21.99
C ASN A 257 0.73 7.90 -22.83
N VAL A 258 -0.26 7.20 -22.28
CA VAL A 258 -0.98 6.11 -22.96
C VAL A 258 -2.24 6.67 -23.60
N VAL A 259 -2.43 6.41 -24.89
CA VAL A 259 -3.56 6.88 -25.70
C VAL A 259 -4.22 5.70 -26.42
N PHE A 260 -5.54 5.75 -26.63
CA PHE A 260 -6.35 4.68 -27.26
C PHE A 260 -7.19 5.16 -28.46
N GLU A 261 -6.70 6.13 -29.23
CA GLU A 261 -7.44 6.73 -30.35
C GLU A 261 -7.34 5.90 -31.63
N ALA A 262 -6.24 5.16 -31.82
CA ALA A 262 -6.01 4.31 -32.99
C ALA A 262 -6.02 2.80 -32.65
N PRO A 263 -6.46 1.92 -33.58
CA PRO A 263 -6.45 0.47 -33.38
C PRO A 263 -5.09 -0.10 -32.99
N ASP A 264 -4.01 0.38 -33.61
CA ASP A 264 -2.65 -0.08 -33.32
C ASP A 264 -2.20 0.28 -31.90
N GLN A 265 -2.62 1.46 -31.40
CA GLN A 265 -2.34 1.88 -30.02
C GLN A 265 -3.06 0.95 -29.02
N ILE A 266 -4.31 0.61 -29.30
CA ILE A 266 -5.08 -0.35 -28.50
C ILE A 266 -4.39 -1.71 -28.51
N LYS A 267 -3.99 -2.20 -29.70
CA LYS A 267 -3.35 -3.51 -29.87
C LYS A 267 -2.05 -3.63 -29.08
N LEU A 268 -1.21 -2.59 -29.11
CA LEU A 268 0.05 -2.53 -28.34
C LEU A 268 -0.17 -2.62 -26.83
N MET A 269 -1.31 -2.12 -26.35
CA MET A 269 -1.61 -2.03 -24.92
C MET A 269 -2.46 -3.18 -24.39
N VAL A 270 -2.81 -4.19 -25.22
CA VAL A 270 -3.60 -5.36 -24.82
C VAL A 270 -3.13 -6.01 -23.50
N PRO A 271 -1.82 -6.23 -23.26
CA PRO A 271 -1.37 -6.79 -21.98
C PRO A 271 -1.72 -5.89 -20.78
N ARG A 272 -1.59 -4.57 -20.93
CA ARG A 272 -1.93 -3.61 -19.87
C ARG A 272 -3.44 -3.48 -19.69
N ILE A 273 -4.21 -3.53 -20.77
CA ILE A 273 -5.69 -3.53 -20.71
C ILE A 273 -6.16 -4.76 -19.94
N ARG A 274 -5.60 -5.95 -20.24
CA ARG A 274 -5.90 -7.19 -19.49
C ARG A 274 -5.63 -7.02 -17.99
N GLU A 275 -4.40 -6.68 -17.63
CA GLU A 275 -3.98 -6.53 -16.24
C GLU A 275 -4.85 -5.50 -15.48
N ARG A 276 -5.10 -4.34 -16.09
CA ARG A 276 -5.67 -3.17 -15.39
C ARG A 276 -7.19 -3.14 -15.43
N ALA A 277 -7.79 -3.51 -16.56
CA ALA A 277 -9.23 -3.44 -16.76
C ALA A 277 -9.95 -4.79 -16.59
N ILE A 278 -9.25 -5.91 -16.51
CA ILE A 278 -9.91 -7.22 -16.35
C ILE A 278 -9.46 -7.86 -15.04
N GLU A 279 -8.15 -8.06 -14.85
CA GLU A 279 -7.62 -8.83 -13.72
C GLU A 279 -7.67 -8.03 -12.41
N SER A 280 -6.98 -6.89 -12.34
CA SER A 280 -6.93 -6.07 -11.12
C SER A 280 -8.14 -5.13 -10.95
N LYS A 281 -8.96 -4.96 -12.00
CA LYS A 281 -10.10 -4.02 -12.06
C LYS A 281 -9.77 -2.58 -11.62
N THR A 282 -8.51 -2.18 -11.68
CA THR A 282 -8.00 -0.87 -11.25
C THR A 282 -8.17 0.24 -12.29
N MET A 283 -8.58 -0.13 -13.51
CA MET A 283 -8.98 0.78 -14.57
C MET A 283 -10.39 0.43 -15.07
N PRO A 284 -11.18 1.41 -15.54
CA PRO A 284 -10.98 2.86 -15.47
C PRO A 284 -10.80 3.34 -14.02
N PHE A 285 -10.04 4.41 -13.80
CA PHE A 285 -9.64 4.84 -12.47
C PHE A 285 -10.87 5.02 -11.56
N LEU A 286 -10.92 4.27 -10.44
CA LEU A 286 -12.06 4.22 -9.50
C LEU A 286 -13.42 3.99 -10.16
N ASN A 287 -13.40 3.25 -11.27
CA ASN A 287 -14.56 3.01 -12.12
C ASN A 287 -15.35 4.29 -12.51
N ARG A 288 -14.68 5.44 -12.67
CA ARG A 288 -15.33 6.73 -12.95
C ARG A 288 -16.19 6.73 -14.21
N THR A 289 -15.77 6.00 -15.23
CA THR A 289 -16.53 5.85 -16.48
C THR A 289 -17.55 4.70 -16.42
N GLN A 290 -17.76 4.07 -15.26
CA GLN A 290 -18.80 3.07 -15.02
C GLN A 290 -18.75 1.88 -15.99
N ILE A 291 -17.56 1.29 -16.19
CA ILE A 291 -17.45 0.04 -16.95
C ILE A 291 -18.14 -1.08 -16.19
N THR A 292 -18.94 -1.86 -16.90
CA THR A 292 -19.76 -2.94 -16.35
C THR A 292 -19.00 -4.27 -16.32
N ALA A 293 -19.49 -5.23 -15.53
CA ALA A 293 -18.96 -6.59 -15.52
C ALA A 293 -19.04 -7.26 -16.90
N LEU A 294 -20.14 -7.05 -17.63
CA LEU A 294 -20.32 -7.54 -19.00
C LEU A 294 -19.28 -6.94 -19.95
N GLU A 295 -19.08 -5.63 -19.94
CA GLU A 295 -18.08 -4.98 -20.80
C GLU A 295 -16.65 -5.47 -20.49
N ARG A 296 -16.32 -5.71 -19.22
CA ARG A 296 -15.02 -6.32 -18.85
C ARG A 296 -14.91 -7.75 -19.37
N ALA A 297 -15.98 -8.54 -19.27
CA ALA A 297 -15.99 -9.91 -19.77
C ALA A 297 -15.87 -9.96 -21.31
N GLU A 298 -16.54 -9.05 -22.03
CA GLU A 298 -16.43 -8.91 -23.48
C GLU A 298 -15.02 -8.53 -23.92
N LEU A 299 -14.38 -7.57 -23.23
CA LEU A 299 -12.97 -7.24 -23.45
C LEU A 299 -12.06 -8.44 -23.15
N GLY A 300 -12.34 -9.17 -22.07
CA GLY A 300 -11.60 -10.38 -21.70
C GLY A 300 -11.69 -11.45 -22.77
N LYS A 301 -12.88 -11.67 -23.32
CA LYS A 301 -13.16 -12.61 -24.40
C LYS A 301 -12.41 -12.24 -25.68
N TRP A 302 -12.50 -11.00 -26.14
CA TRP A 302 -11.76 -10.51 -27.30
C TRP A 302 -10.24 -10.70 -27.14
N ILE A 303 -9.72 -10.42 -25.94
CA ILE A 303 -8.29 -10.58 -25.63
C ILE A 303 -7.88 -12.06 -25.59
N ALA A 304 -8.72 -12.94 -25.06
CA ALA A 304 -8.48 -14.39 -25.04
C ALA A 304 -8.49 -14.99 -26.46
N ASP A 305 -9.33 -14.47 -27.35
CA ASP A 305 -9.44 -14.89 -28.76
C ASP A 305 -8.32 -14.31 -29.66
N GLY A 306 -7.31 -13.68 -29.06
CA GLY A 306 -6.10 -13.18 -29.74
C GLY A 306 -6.09 -11.68 -30.04
N ALA A 307 -7.08 -10.94 -29.55
CA ALA A 307 -7.22 -9.49 -29.71
C ALA A 307 -7.11 -9.03 -31.17
N ARG A 308 -7.70 -9.77 -32.11
CA ARG A 308 -7.63 -9.47 -33.56
C ARG A 308 -8.30 -8.13 -33.85
N LEU A 309 -7.77 -7.38 -34.81
CA LEU A 309 -8.33 -6.09 -35.25
C LEU A 309 -9.42 -6.25 -36.33
N GLN A 310 -9.58 -7.47 -36.85
CA GLN A 310 -10.55 -7.88 -37.87
C GLN A 310 -11.46 -8.94 -37.26
#